data_AF-A0A9D7FBZ1-F1
#
_entry.id   AF-A0A9D7FBZ1-F1
#
_cell.length_a   1.000
_cell.length_b   1.000
_cell.length_c   1.000
_cell.angle_alpha   90.00
_cell.angle_beta   90.00
_cell.angle_gamma   90.00
#
_symmetry.space_group_name_H-M   'P 1'
#
loop_
_entity.id
_entity.type
_entity.pdbx_description
1 polymer ?
#
loop_
_entity_poly.entity_id
_entity_poly.type
_entity_poly.pdbx_seq_one_letter_code
_entity_poly.pdbx_strand_id
1 'polypeptide(L)'
;MLAPQGDQTIGGSGNIVFADNNGSNRLNVEAGNLTLASGITVHGNTGLIGAENFAGGAASLTNNGNIAADVAGGTITLGVNGTVTNNGTLAASNGGTLVLNNSIVGNVGSQITVGAGSTILQNGVTLNGVINNAGTGSFRASNSGSNFLNAANFTGDLDLASAVGVERVTGGLSLNTARCSRRRVIRPLAAAATSYLPTTTAAIASTSKRVT
;
A
#
# COMPACT_ATOMS: atom_id res chain seq x y z
N MET A 1 5.88 16.11 21.81
CA MET A 1 6.26 14.70 22.02
C MET A 1 5.49 14.14 23.20
N LEU A 2 4.89 12.96 23.04
CA LEU A 2 4.31 12.15 24.11
C LEU A 2 5.06 10.81 24.15
N ALA A 3 5.51 10.35 25.33
CA ALA A 3 6.35 9.15 25.45
C ALA A 3 5.94 8.26 26.63
N PRO A 4 4.91 7.41 26.47
CA PRO A 4 4.54 6.40 27.45
C PRO A 4 5.66 5.37 27.63
N GLN A 5 5.97 4.98 28.87
CA GLN A 5 7.05 4.04 29.22
C GLN A 5 6.50 2.81 29.96
N GLY A 6 7.05 1.64 29.67
CA GLY A 6 6.52 0.36 30.15
C GLY A 6 5.23 -0.02 29.45
N ASP A 7 4.51 -0.98 30.03
CA ASP A 7 3.18 -1.35 29.55
C ASP A 7 2.18 -0.24 29.91
N GLN A 8 1.66 0.43 28.89
CA GLN A 8 0.78 1.59 29.05
C GLN A 8 -0.48 1.42 28.23
N THR A 9 -1.59 1.97 28.73
CA THR A 9 -2.84 2.09 27.97
C THR A 9 -3.26 3.54 27.90
N ILE A 10 -3.44 4.05 26.68
CA ILE A 10 -4.15 5.30 26.45
C ILE A 10 -5.61 4.94 26.23
N GLY A 11 -6.42 5.14 27.27
CA GLY A 11 -7.84 4.78 27.33
C GLY A 11 -8.80 5.93 27.05
N GLY A 12 -10.10 5.62 27.04
CA GLY A 12 -11.17 6.60 26.82
C GLY A 12 -11.41 6.92 25.34
N SER A 13 -11.99 8.10 25.09
CA SER A 13 -12.17 8.67 23.75
C SER A 13 -11.36 9.95 23.60
N GLY A 14 -10.58 10.07 22.52
CA GLY A 14 -9.71 11.23 22.36
C GLY A 14 -8.80 11.16 21.14
N ASN A 15 -8.14 12.29 20.88
CA ASN A 15 -7.28 12.49 19.72
C ASN A 15 -5.85 12.80 20.16
N ILE A 16 -4.88 12.16 19.51
CA ILE A 16 -3.47 12.54 19.51
C ILE A 16 -3.18 13.15 18.14
N VAL A 17 -2.91 14.46 18.12
CA VAL A 17 -2.80 15.23 16.87
C VAL A 17 -1.34 15.61 16.60
N PHE A 18 -0.84 15.23 15.43
CA PHE A 18 0.38 15.79 14.85
C PHE A 18 0.03 17.10 14.14
N ALA A 19 0.31 18.21 14.82
CA ALA A 19 -0.33 19.50 14.53
C ALA A 19 0.11 20.16 13.21
N ASP A 20 1.34 19.89 12.76
CA ASP A 20 1.96 20.60 11.63
C ASP A 20 2.83 19.67 10.77
N ASN A 21 3.39 20.22 9.69
CA ASN A 21 4.26 19.48 8.78
C ASN A 21 5.70 19.35 9.30
N ASN A 22 5.85 18.91 10.56
CA ASN A 22 7.14 18.75 11.22
C ASN A 22 7.34 17.31 11.69
N GLY A 23 8.42 16.66 11.23
CA GLY A 23 8.81 15.31 11.67
C GLY A 23 9.17 15.20 13.16
N SER A 24 9.23 16.31 13.90
CA SER A 24 9.43 16.34 15.35
C SER A 24 8.15 16.08 16.14
N ASN A 25 6.98 16.07 15.49
CA ASN A 25 5.75 15.57 16.09
C ASN A 25 5.90 14.07 16.35
N ARG A 26 5.85 13.69 17.62
CA ARG A 26 6.20 12.34 18.05
C ARG A 26 5.21 11.80 19.08
N LEU A 27 4.72 10.59 18.80
CA LEU A 27 4.17 9.66 19.78
C LEU A 27 5.20 8.53 19.91
N ASN A 28 6.07 8.61 20.91
CA ASN A 28 7.04 7.56 21.12
C ASN A 28 6.35 6.31 21.62
N VAL A 29 6.95 5.17 21.28
CA VAL A 29 6.65 3.88 21.88
C VAL A 29 7.96 3.43 22.49
N GLU A 30 8.05 3.52 23.81
CA GLU A 30 9.24 3.14 24.59
C GLU A 30 9.16 1.66 24.97
N ALA A 31 10.19 1.13 25.63
CA ALA A 31 10.22 -0.27 26.09
C ALA A 31 8.93 -0.68 26.84
N GLY A 32 8.31 -1.77 26.40
CA GLY A 32 6.99 -2.23 26.83
C GLY A 32 5.97 -2.31 25.68
N ASN A 33 4.69 -2.42 26.02
CA ASN A 33 3.59 -2.35 25.06
C ASN A 33 2.71 -1.11 25.28
N LEU A 34 2.64 -0.23 24.28
CA LEU A 34 1.64 0.83 24.24
C LEU A 34 0.34 0.29 23.65
N THR A 35 -0.74 0.35 24.41
CA THR A 35 -2.10 0.04 23.94
C THR A 35 -2.89 1.32 23.70
N LEU A 36 -3.36 1.53 22.48
CA LEU A 36 -4.35 2.56 22.14
C LEU A 36 -5.73 1.92 22.21
N ALA A 37 -6.60 2.39 23.11
CA ALA A 37 -7.97 1.90 23.21
C ALA A 37 -8.81 2.28 21.96
N SER A 38 -9.97 1.63 21.81
CA SER A 38 -10.82 1.78 20.62
C SER A 38 -11.39 3.18 20.40
N GLY A 39 -11.48 4.01 21.45
CA GLY A 39 -11.89 5.41 21.33
C GLY A 39 -10.77 6.38 20.94
N ILE A 40 -9.53 5.90 20.77
CA ILE A 40 -8.38 6.76 20.48
C ILE A 40 -8.14 6.88 18.98
N THR A 41 -7.95 8.12 18.53
CA THR A 41 -7.48 8.43 17.18
C THR A 41 -6.11 9.10 17.25
N VAL A 42 -5.13 8.59 16.49
CA VAL A 42 -3.83 9.25 16.26
C VAL A 42 -3.79 9.73 14.82
N HIS A 43 -3.67 11.03 14.61
CA HIS A 43 -3.82 11.61 13.28
C HIS A 43 -3.16 12.99 13.13
N GLY A 44 -3.34 13.67 12.00
CA GLY A 44 -2.77 14.98 11.74
C GLY A 44 -1.82 14.99 10.54
N ASN A 45 -0.98 16.02 10.48
CA ASN A 45 -0.16 16.31 9.30
C ASN A 45 1.05 15.39 9.19
N THR A 46 2.14 15.70 9.89
CA THR A 46 3.36 14.89 9.80
C THR A 46 3.83 14.52 11.19
N GLY A 47 4.17 13.24 11.38
CA GLY A 47 4.69 12.76 12.66
C GLY A 47 5.19 11.31 12.63
N LEU A 48 5.88 10.93 13.71
CA LEU A 48 6.40 9.59 13.93
C LEU A 48 5.68 8.93 15.11
N ILE A 49 5.21 7.71 14.88
CA ILE A 49 4.75 6.79 15.92
C ILE A 49 5.85 5.74 16.11
N GLY A 50 6.43 5.70 17.31
CA GLY A 50 7.60 4.90 17.61
C GLY A 50 8.90 5.71 17.61
N ALA A 51 9.99 4.98 17.41
CA ALA A 51 11.33 5.22 17.97
C ALA A 51 11.30 5.48 19.49
N GLU A 52 12.17 4.78 20.19
CA GLU A 52 12.39 4.97 21.61
C GLU A 52 13.29 6.21 21.81
N ASN A 53 13.11 6.94 22.90
CA ASN A 53 13.92 8.11 23.24
C ASN A 53 14.36 8.15 24.71
N PHE A 54 13.67 7.43 25.60
CA PHE A 54 13.88 7.48 27.04
C PHE A 54 14.11 6.10 27.67
N ALA A 55 13.46 5.05 27.17
CA ALA A 55 13.64 3.69 27.65
C ALA A 55 13.78 2.74 26.44
N GLY A 56 15.00 2.23 26.24
CA GLY A 56 15.30 1.28 25.17
C GLY A 56 14.94 -0.15 25.53
N GLY A 57 14.57 -0.96 24.53
CA GLY A 57 14.16 -2.34 24.69
C GLY A 57 13.27 -2.80 23.52
N ALA A 58 12.44 -3.81 23.77
CA ALA A 58 11.37 -4.15 22.85
C ALA A 58 10.19 -3.19 23.09
N ALA A 59 9.80 -2.45 22.07
CA ALA A 59 8.75 -1.44 22.11
C ALA A 59 7.64 -1.80 21.12
N SER A 60 6.54 -2.35 21.64
CA SER A 60 5.41 -2.84 20.82
C SER A 60 4.21 -1.90 20.90
N LEU A 61 3.40 -1.90 19.85
CA LEU A 61 2.18 -1.11 19.75
C LEU A 61 0.98 -2.03 19.52
N THR A 62 -0.04 -1.90 20.34
CA THR A 62 -1.35 -2.49 20.13
C THR A 62 -2.35 -1.39 19.78
N ASN A 63 -2.78 -1.33 18.52
CA ASN A 63 -3.77 -0.38 18.05
C ASN A 63 -5.17 -1.01 18.06
N ASN A 64 -6.02 -0.65 19.02
CA ASN A 64 -7.45 -0.99 18.98
C ASN A 64 -8.30 0.15 18.41
N GLY A 65 -7.71 1.34 18.22
CA GLY A 65 -8.36 2.54 17.73
C GLY A 65 -8.06 2.83 16.26
N ASN A 66 -7.85 4.10 15.93
CA ASN A 66 -7.59 4.57 14.58
C ASN A 66 -6.25 5.29 14.51
N ILE A 67 -5.36 4.90 13.58
CA ILE A 67 -4.16 5.66 13.22
C ILE A 67 -4.34 6.12 11.78
N ALA A 68 -4.46 7.42 11.55
CA ALA A 68 -4.85 7.97 10.25
C ALA A 68 -3.93 9.11 9.80
N ALA A 69 -3.26 8.94 8.66
CA ALA A 69 -2.64 10.06 7.93
C ALA A 69 -3.72 10.75 7.08
N ASP A 70 -4.34 11.79 7.63
CA ASP A 70 -5.61 12.35 7.13
C ASP A 70 -5.52 13.83 6.70
N VAL A 71 -4.30 14.35 6.53
CA VAL A 71 -4.03 15.71 6.07
C VAL A 71 -3.19 15.71 4.80
N ALA A 72 -3.65 16.46 3.79
CA ALA A 72 -3.02 16.54 2.48
C ALA A 72 -1.54 16.92 2.55
N GLY A 73 -0.68 16.12 1.90
CA GLY A 73 0.77 16.34 1.87
C GLY A 73 1.49 15.97 3.18
N GLY A 74 0.76 15.62 4.22
CA GLY A 74 1.29 15.14 5.50
C GLY A 74 1.71 13.68 5.44
N THR A 75 2.69 13.31 6.27
CA THR A 75 3.15 11.92 6.40
C THR A 75 3.20 11.47 7.86
N ILE A 76 2.42 10.43 8.18
CA ILE A 76 2.58 9.70 9.43
C ILE A 76 3.44 8.46 9.16
N THR A 77 4.51 8.30 9.93
CA THR A 77 5.36 7.11 9.87
C THR A 77 5.13 6.26 11.11
N LEU A 78 4.87 4.97 10.90
CA LEU A 78 4.82 3.96 11.95
C LEU A 78 6.12 3.16 11.93
N GLY A 79 6.91 3.30 13.00
CA GLY A 79 8.27 2.75 13.13
C GLY A 79 8.63 2.45 14.59
N VAL A 80 8.04 1.42 15.19
CA VAL A 80 8.32 0.97 16.56
C VAL A 80 9.49 -0.04 16.61
N ASN A 81 10.15 -0.19 17.76
CA ASN A 81 11.21 -1.20 17.96
C ASN A 81 10.62 -2.54 18.45
N GLY A 82 9.65 -3.06 17.71
CA GLY A 82 8.87 -4.22 18.12
C GLY A 82 7.74 -4.56 17.18
N THR A 83 6.75 -5.28 17.70
CA THR A 83 5.60 -5.74 16.92
C THR A 83 4.51 -4.67 16.93
N VAL A 84 3.84 -4.47 15.80
CA VAL A 84 2.56 -3.76 15.76
C VAL A 84 1.43 -4.78 15.64
N THR A 85 0.58 -4.82 16.65
CA THR A 85 -0.71 -5.53 16.60
C THR A 85 -1.80 -4.54 16.24
N ASN A 86 -2.52 -4.80 15.16
CA ASN A 86 -3.65 -3.97 14.75
C ASN A 86 -4.96 -4.74 14.95
N ASN A 87 -5.83 -4.20 15.79
CA ASN A 87 -7.19 -4.67 16.03
C ASN A 87 -8.24 -3.62 15.58
N GLY A 88 -7.78 -2.40 15.27
CA GLY A 88 -8.59 -1.31 14.75
C GLY A 88 -8.20 -0.96 13.30
N THR A 89 -8.01 0.33 13.03
CA THR A 89 -7.76 0.84 11.67
C THR A 89 -6.42 1.53 11.54
N LEU A 90 -5.68 1.20 10.47
CA LEU A 90 -4.58 1.98 9.92
C LEU A 90 -5.08 2.62 8.62
N ALA A 91 -5.02 3.94 8.50
CA ALA A 91 -5.62 4.65 7.38
C ALA A 91 -4.71 5.73 6.78
N ALA A 92 -4.84 5.93 5.47
CA ALA A 92 -4.45 7.17 4.80
C ALA A 92 -5.67 7.75 4.08
N SER A 93 -5.95 9.03 4.27
CA SER A 93 -7.10 9.72 3.68
C SER A 93 -6.75 11.18 3.34
N ASN A 94 -7.63 11.86 2.57
CA ASN A 94 -7.51 13.28 2.23
C ASN A 94 -6.15 13.72 1.66
N GLY A 95 -5.45 12.83 0.94
CA GLY A 95 -4.13 13.14 0.38
C GLY A 95 -2.96 12.98 1.35
N GLY A 96 -3.19 12.39 2.51
CA GLY A 96 -2.15 12.00 3.46
C GLY A 96 -1.40 10.74 3.03
N THR A 97 -0.22 10.54 3.63
CA THR A 97 0.59 9.34 3.45
C THR A 97 0.83 8.64 4.78
N LEU A 98 0.49 7.36 4.86
CA LEU A 98 0.88 6.49 5.98
C LEU A 98 2.01 5.56 5.52
N VAL A 99 3.16 5.64 6.20
CA VAL A 99 4.32 4.78 5.96
C VAL A 99 4.38 3.69 7.03
N LEU A 100 4.37 2.43 6.60
CA LEU A 100 4.45 1.26 7.47
C LEU A 100 5.87 0.68 7.43
N ASN A 101 6.68 0.98 8.46
CA ASN A 101 8.02 0.42 8.65
C ASN A 101 8.03 -0.78 9.62
N ASN A 102 6.87 -1.20 10.12
CA ASN A 102 6.70 -2.41 10.91
C ASN A 102 5.82 -3.42 10.21
N SER A 103 6.13 -4.71 10.40
CA SER A 103 5.18 -5.77 10.09
C SER A 103 3.94 -5.63 10.97
N ILE A 104 2.77 -5.78 10.36
CA ILE A 104 1.48 -5.65 11.02
C ILE A 104 0.92 -7.04 11.30
N VAL A 105 0.57 -7.30 12.56
CA VAL A 105 -0.22 -8.45 12.99
C VAL A 105 -1.66 -7.98 13.15
N GLY A 106 -2.43 -8.12 12.10
CA GLY A 106 -3.86 -7.87 12.05
C GLY A 106 -4.67 -9.04 12.60
N ASN A 107 -5.50 -8.77 13.61
CA ASN A 107 -6.49 -9.72 14.13
C ASN A 107 -7.90 -9.40 13.61
N VAL A 108 -8.92 -10.05 14.16
CA VAL A 108 -10.33 -9.75 13.86
C VAL A 108 -10.60 -8.26 14.11
N GLY A 109 -11.15 -7.57 13.11
CA GLY A 109 -11.41 -6.12 13.15
C GLY A 109 -10.28 -5.26 12.56
N SER A 110 -9.10 -5.83 12.29
CA SER A 110 -7.98 -5.14 11.64
C SER A 110 -8.34 -4.69 10.24
N GLN A 111 -8.22 -3.38 9.99
CA GLN A 111 -8.37 -2.77 8.67
C GLN A 111 -7.13 -1.96 8.31
N ILE A 112 -6.64 -2.12 7.09
CA ILE A 112 -5.69 -1.18 6.47
C ILE A 112 -6.44 -0.51 5.31
N THR A 113 -6.68 0.80 5.39
CA THR A 113 -7.55 1.51 4.44
C THR A 113 -6.82 2.65 3.74
N VAL A 114 -6.89 2.68 2.41
CA VAL A 114 -6.37 3.78 1.60
C VAL A 114 -7.55 4.51 0.97
N GLY A 115 -7.72 5.79 1.31
CA GLY A 115 -8.70 6.67 0.71
C GLY A 115 -8.24 7.24 -0.62
N ALA A 116 -9.19 7.77 -1.40
CA ALA A 116 -8.91 8.41 -2.68
C ALA A 116 -7.82 9.49 -2.56
N GLY A 117 -6.88 9.50 -3.51
CA GLY A 117 -5.77 10.46 -3.56
C GLY A 117 -4.73 10.30 -2.44
N SER A 118 -4.86 9.30 -1.57
CA SER A 118 -3.99 9.07 -0.42
C SER A 118 -3.06 7.89 -0.68
N THR A 119 -2.00 7.75 0.12
CA THR A 119 -1.01 6.70 -0.07
C THR A 119 -0.77 5.90 1.20
N ILE A 120 -0.73 4.57 1.07
CA ILE A 120 -0.07 3.71 2.06
C ILE A 120 1.18 3.12 1.41
N LEU A 121 2.32 3.29 2.08
CA LEU A 121 3.60 2.71 1.69
C LEU A 121 3.97 1.55 2.61
N GLN A 122 3.99 0.34 2.07
CA GLN A 122 4.54 -0.86 2.69
C GLN A 122 6.07 -0.86 2.49
N ASN A 123 6.81 -0.57 3.55
CA ASN A 123 8.25 -0.32 3.47
C ASN A 123 9.10 -1.47 4.02
N GLY A 124 9.13 -2.59 3.31
CA GLY A 124 9.98 -3.74 3.61
C GLY A 124 9.41 -4.64 4.70
N VAL A 125 8.08 -4.76 4.77
CA VAL A 125 7.37 -5.39 5.89
C VAL A 125 6.31 -6.39 5.45
N THR A 126 5.87 -7.23 6.39
CA THR A 126 4.75 -8.15 6.18
C THR A 126 3.45 -7.53 6.68
N LEU A 127 2.41 -7.54 5.84
CA LEU A 127 1.05 -7.18 6.21
C LEU A 127 0.13 -8.39 6.10
N ASN A 128 -0.86 -8.50 6.96
CA ASN A 128 -1.91 -9.53 6.91
C ASN A 128 -3.30 -8.90 7.15
N GLY A 129 -4.35 -9.73 7.09
CA GLY A 129 -5.72 -9.29 7.34
C GLY A 129 -6.33 -8.56 6.16
N VAL A 130 -7.23 -7.61 6.43
CA VAL A 130 -8.00 -6.92 5.38
C VAL A 130 -7.31 -5.61 4.98
N ILE A 131 -7.06 -5.48 3.68
CA ILE A 131 -6.46 -4.29 3.06
C ILE A 131 -7.43 -3.75 2.02
N ASN A 132 -7.96 -2.55 2.25
CA ASN A 132 -8.95 -1.90 1.40
C ASN A 132 -8.33 -0.66 0.75
N ASN A 133 -7.83 -0.79 -0.47
CA ASN A 133 -7.48 0.36 -1.28
C ASN A 133 -8.73 0.89 -2.01
N ALA A 134 -9.40 1.88 -1.44
CA ALA A 134 -10.66 2.39 -1.97
C ALA A 134 -10.45 3.39 -3.12
N GLY A 135 -11.22 3.23 -4.20
CA GLY A 135 -11.26 4.19 -5.32
C GLY A 135 -9.90 4.42 -5.96
N THR A 136 -9.45 5.68 -5.99
CA THR A 136 -8.17 6.11 -6.57
C THR A 136 -7.04 6.23 -5.53
N GLY A 137 -7.13 5.50 -4.42
CA GLY A 137 -6.04 5.40 -3.44
C GLY A 137 -4.83 4.66 -4.02
N SER A 138 -3.66 4.86 -3.41
CA SER A 138 -2.42 4.24 -3.85
C SER A 138 -1.82 3.38 -2.72
N PHE A 139 -1.97 2.07 -2.83
CA PHE A 139 -1.21 1.12 -2.02
C PHE A 139 0.08 0.74 -2.77
N ARG A 140 1.24 1.03 -2.18
CA ARG A 140 2.55 0.83 -2.81
C ARG A 140 3.45 -0.05 -1.95
N ALA A 141 4.12 -0.99 -2.60
CA ALA A 141 5.23 -1.73 -2.02
C ALA A 141 6.56 -1.04 -2.38
N SER A 142 7.47 -0.95 -1.41
CA SER A 142 8.84 -0.45 -1.63
C SER A 142 9.68 -1.40 -2.50
N ASN A 143 10.89 -0.98 -2.89
CA ASN A 143 11.85 -1.85 -3.58
C ASN A 143 12.55 -2.83 -2.62
N SER A 144 11.77 -3.69 -1.94
CA SER A 144 12.30 -4.61 -0.93
C SER A 144 11.74 -6.02 -1.12
N GLY A 145 12.64 -7.01 -1.07
CA GLY A 145 12.25 -8.42 -1.06
C GLY A 145 11.54 -8.85 0.23
N SER A 146 11.45 -7.98 1.23
CA SER A 146 10.78 -8.22 2.51
C SER A 146 9.32 -7.75 2.53
N ASN A 147 8.81 -7.18 1.43
CA ASN A 147 7.38 -6.88 1.34
C ASN A 147 6.59 -8.18 1.13
N PHE A 148 5.74 -8.51 2.09
CA PHE A 148 4.83 -9.64 1.99
C PHE A 148 3.39 -9.26 2.34
N LEU A 149 2.45 -9.73 1.52
CA LEU A 149 1.08 -9.98 1.93
C LEU A 149 0.99 -11.42 2.45
N ASN A 150 0.63 -11.58 3.71
CA ASN A 150 0.49 -12.87 4.38
C ASN A 150 -0.98 -13.16 4.73
N ALA A 151 -1.60 -14.16 4.10
CA ALA A 151 -3.01 -14.50 4.33
C ALA A 151 -3.93 -13.27 4.27
N ALA A 152 -3.67 -12.38 3.31
CA ALA A 152 -4.33 -11.08 3.20
C ALA A 152 -5.57 -11.14 2.31
N ASN A 153 -6.57 -10.31 2.62
CA ASN A 153 -7.73 -10.05 1.78
C ASN A 153 -7.60 -8.63 1.25
N PHE A 154 -7.26 -8.49 -0.03
CA PHE A 154 -6.96 -7.21 -0.66
C PHE A 154 -8.10 -6.77 -1.59
N THR A 155 -8.53 -5.52 -1.44
CA THR A 155 -9.54 -4.88 -2.28
C THR A 155 -8.94 -3.68 -3.00
N GLY A 156 -9.28 -3.50 -4.29
CA GLY A 156 -8.84 -2.36 -5.11
C GLY A 156 -7.48 -2.54 -5.79
N ASP A 157 -6.84 -1.44 -6.16
CA ASP A 157 -5.65 -1.51 -7.00
C ASP A 157 -4.37 -1.75 -6.18
N LEU A 158 -3.63 -2.81 -6.49
CA LEU A 158 -2.26 -3.00 -6.02
C LEU A 158 -1.31 -2.37 -7.05
N ASP A 159 -0.65 -1.27 -6.67
CA ASP A 159 0.24 -0.51 -7.54
C ASP A 159 1.66 -1.07 -7.54
N LEU A 160 2.00 -1.86 -8.57
CA LEU A 160 3.37 -2.32 -8.86
C LEU A 160 3.95 -1.63 -10.11
N ALA A 161 3.31 -0.56 -10.59
CA ALA A 161 3.65 0.11 -11.84
C ALA A 161 4.29 1.49 -11.63
N SER A 162 3.83 2.23 -10.61
CA SER A 162 4.23 3.63 -10.38
C SER A 162 5.60 3.77 -9.69
N ALA A 163 6.12 2.69 -9.10
CA ALA A 163 7.44 2.65 -8.49
C ALA A 163 8.10 1.29 -8.75
N VAL A 164 9.42 1.20 -8.52
CA VAL A 164 10.09 -0.10 -8.43
C VAL A 164 9.66 -0.74 -7.11
N GLY A 165 8.55 -1.47 -7.15
CA GLY A 165 8.01 -2.20 -6.02
C GLY A 165 8.19 -3.70 -6.20
N VAL A 166 8.55 -4.38 -5.12
CA VAL A 166 8.49 -5.85 -5.05
C VAL A 166 7.40 -6.18 -4.05
N GLU A 167 6.41 -6.99 -4.44
CA GLU A 167 5.40 -7.54 -3.53
C GLU A 167 5.44 -9.06 -3.61
N ARG A 168 5.41 -9.72 -2.45
CA ARG A 168 5.44 -11.17 -2.34
C ARG A 168 4.22 -11.65 -1.58
N VAL A 169 3.82 -12.88 -1.82
CA VAL A 169 2.67 -13.47 -1.13
C VAL A 169 3.13 -14.70 -0.37
N THR A 170 2.65 -14.84 0.86
CA THR A 170 2.76 -16.05 1.68
C THR A 170 1.42 -16.29 2.37
N GLY A 171 1.15 -17.52 2.85
CA GLY A 171 -0.10 -17.83 3.57
C GLY A 171 -1.42 -17.63 2.77
N GLY A 172 -1.35 -17.27 1.48
CA GLY A 172 -2.49 -16.97 0.62
C GLY A 172 -2.75 -15.47 0.44
N LEU A 173 -3.43 -15.13 -0.66
CA LEU A 173 -3.93 -13.78 -0.97
C LEU A 173 -5.28 -13.91 -1.65
N SER A 174 -6.31 -13.29 -1.08
CA SER A 174 -7.61 -13.12 -1.74
C SER A 174 -7.65 -11.74 -2.39
N LEU A 175 -8.03 -11.68 -3.66
CA LEU A 175 -8.20 -10.44 -4.42
C LEU A 175 -9.69 -10.18 -4.65
N ASN A 176 -10.27 -9.20 -3.94
CA ASN A 176 -11.68 -8.84 -4.01
C ASN A 176 -11.82 -7.56 -4.83
N THR A 177 -12.41 -7.63 -6.03
CA THR A 177 -12.50 -6.47 -6.96
C THR A 177 -11.17 -5.74 -7.21
N ALA A 178 -10.06 -6.46 -7.06
CA ALA A 178 -8.71 -5.89 -7.08
C ALA A 178 -8.04 -6.02 -8.46
N ARG A 179 -7.18 -5.06 -8.80
CA ARG A 179 -6.30 -5.13 -9.98
C ARG A 179 -4.85 -4.97 -9.57
N CYS A 180 -3.99 -5.83 -10.09
CA CYS A 180 -2.54 -5.65 -9.97
C CYS A 180 -2.05 -4.87 -11.19
N SER A 181 -1.58 -3.63 -11.00
CA SER A 181 -1.01 -2.85 -12.09
C SER A 181 0.49 -3.11 -12.17
N ARG A 182 1.00 -3.48 -13.36
CA ARG A 182 2.44 -3.60 -13.64
C ARG A 182 2.78 -2.72 -14.84
N ARG A 183 4.01 -2.23 -14.89
CA ARG A 183 4.51 -1.46 -16.05
C ARG A 183 4.47 -2.34 -17.31
N ARG A 184 3.48 -2.12 -18.19
CA ARG A 184 3.36 -2.84 -19.45
C ARG A 184 4.48 -2.39 -20.39
N VAL A 185 5.48 -3.25 -20.62
CA VAL A 185 6.43 -3.07 -21.72
C VAL A 185 5.74 -3.51 -23.01
N ILE A 186 5.13 -2.57 -23.74
CA ILE A 186 4.64 -2.84 -25.09
C ILE A 186 5.85 -2.82 -26.02
N ARG A 187 6.37 -3.99 -26.40
CA ARG A 187 7.24 -4.07 -27.58
C ARG A 187 6.33 -4.03 -28.81
N PRO A 188 6.53 -3.11 -29.77
CA PRO A 188 5.80 -3.16 -31.02
C PRO A 188 6.10 -4.52 -31.69
N LEU A 189 5.04 -5.23 -32.07
CA LEU A 189 5.17 -6.43 -32.88
C LEU A 189 5.66 -5.97 -34.25
N ALA A 190 6.91 -6.29 -34.62
CA ALA A 190 7.35 -6.10 -35.98
C ALA A 190 6.45 -6.98 -36.86
N ALA A 191 5.63 -6.36 -37.71
CA ALA A 191 4.87 -7.08 -38.71
C ALA A 191 5.86 -7.81 -39.63
N ALA A 192 5.81 -9.14 -39.66
CA ALA A 192 6.54 -9.90 -40.65
C ALA A 192 5.95 -9.56 -42.02
N ALA A 193 6.65 -8.76 -42.81
CA ALA A 193 6.31 -8.53 -44.20
C ALA A 193 6.57 -9.83 -44.97
N THR A 194 5.54 -10.66 -45.15
CA THR A 194 5.59 -11.71 -46.16
C THR A 194 5.51 -11.04 -47.53
N SER A 195 6.66 -10.88 -48.18
CA SER A 195 6.76 -10.42 -49.56
C SER A 195 6.13 -11.46 -50.49
N TYR A 196 4.97 -11.16 -51.05
CA TYR A 196 4.42 -11.88 -52.20
C TYR A 196 4.88 -11.14 -53.46
N LEU A 197 5.80 -11.72 -54.23
CA LEU A 197 6.19 -11.20 -55.55
C LEU A 197 5.04 -11.42 -56.54
N PRO A 198 4.66 -10.44 -57.39
CA PRO A 198 3.71 -10.67 -58.47
C PRO A 198 4.45 -11.15 -59.74
N THR A 199 4.00 -12.23 -60.36
CA THR A 199 4.36 -12.60 -61.73
C THR A 199 3.31 -12.07 -62.71
N THR A 200 3.59 -10.90 -63.28
CA THR A 200 3.11 -10.42 -64.60
C THR A 200 3.81 -11.23 -65.72
N THR A 201 3.31 -11.55 -66.92
CA THR A 201 2.18 -11.17 -67.80
C THR A 201 2.22 -12.15 -69.00
N ALA A 202 1.11 -12.50 -69.67
CA ALA A 202 0.84 -12.08 -71.07
C ALA A 202 -0.54 -12.53 -71.57
N ALA A 203 -1.32 -11.55 -72.04
CA ALA A 203 -2.53 -11.73 -72.82
C ALA A 203 -2.20 -11.77 -74.32
N ILE A 204 -2.92 -12.59 -75.09
CA ILE A 204 -3.15 -12.36 -76.53
C ILE A 204 -4.62 -12.72 -76.80
N ALA A 205 -5.40 -11.73 -77.23
CA ALA A 205 -6.74 -11.91 -77.78
C ALA A 205 -6.67 -11.86 -79.32
N SER A 206 -7.46 -12.69 -80.00
CA SER A 206 -7.85 -12.48 -81.40
C SER A 206 -9.12 -13.26 -81.77
N THR A 207 -10.19 -12.48 -81.93
CA THR A 207 -11.50 -12.62 -82.60
C THR A 207 -11.74 -13.68 -83.71
N SER A 208 -12.94 -14.30 -83.67
CA SER A 208 -14.05 -14.20 -84.67
C SER A 208 -14.60 -15.48 -85.34
N LYS A 209 -15.95 -15.56 -85.26
CA LYS A 209 -16.98 -16.10 -86.19
C LYS A 209 -17.41 -17.59 -86.17
N ARG A 210 -18.72 -17.72 -85.92
CA ARG A 210 -19.71 -18.80 -86.07
C ARG A 210 -19.74 -19.38 -87.51
N VAL A 211 -20.09 -20.66 -87.67
CA VAL A 211 -21.05 -21.24 -88.65
C VAL A 211 -21.28 -22.72 -88.31
N THR A 212 -22.58 -23.10 -88.24
CA THR A 212 -23.26 -24.41 -88.07
C THR A 212 -22.68 -25.44 -87.10
#